data_AF-A0A373RQV9-F1
#
_entry.id   AF-A0A373RQV9-F1
#
_cell.length_a   1.000
_cell.length_b   1.000
_cell.length_c   1.000
_cell.angle_alpha   90.00
_cell.angle_beta   90.00
_cell.angle_gamma   90.00
#
_symmetry.space_group_name_H-M   'P 1'
#
loop_
_entity.id
_entity.type
_entity.pdbx_description
1 polymer ?
#
loop_
_entity_poly.entity_id
_entity_poly.type
_entity_poly.pdbx_seq_one_letter_code
_entity_poly.pdbx_strand_id
1 'polypeptide(L)'
;MIHAYDKLYLSVAQKNLACMLDYMVNDLKRPLETVWQWFCMSNTASRFERGDCSVVAGMSGVEIAYEVLQEAGEPKPEQAPSYSYDRSPEYWTGWALAYYQWSTSLSFAEINQAIPVTEVRMLYTPYHEMDVRQFVDKMNELYREAKPETNLKELRTFANLSQSELAQQAGVSVRTIQQYEQRRKDINKAQTETLLKIARALVCTVEDLVEKVPT
;
A
#
# COMPACT_ATOMS: atom_id res chain seq x y z
N MET A 1 9.58 5.75 -9.04
CA MET A 1 8.26 5.40 -8.47
C MET A 1 7.50 6.69 -8.23
N ILE A 2 6.17 6.66 -8.34
CA ILE A 2 5.34 7.80 -7.97
C ILE A 2 5.13 7.69 -6.46
N HIS A 3 5.58 8.70 -5.71
CA HIS A 3 5.44 8.74 -4.27
C HIS A 3 4.05 9.24 -3.87
N ALA A 4 3.53 8.71 -2.77
CA ALA A 4 2.16 9.01 -2.32
C ALA A 4 1.99 10.49 -1.93
N TYR A 5 3.04 11.09 -1.35
CA TYR A 5 3.08 12.48 -0.90
C TYR A 5 4.52 12.98 -0.81
N ASP A 6 4.71 14.26 -0.48
CA ASP A 6 6.05 14.87 -0.41
C ASP A 6 6.95 14.20 0.64
N LYS A 7 8.21 13.95 0.29
CA LYS A 7 9.21 13.35 1.17
C LYS A 7 9.39 14.11 2.49
N LEU A 8 9.10 15.41 2.52
CA LEU A 8 9.13 16.24 3.73
C LEU A 8 8.32 15.63 4.88
N TYR A 9 7.18 14.99 4.57
CA TYR A 9 6.29 14.42 5.57
C TYR A 9 6.66 12.99 5.97
N LEU A 10 7.52 12.31 5.21
CA LEU A 10 7.80 10.88 5.36
C LEU A 10 8.29 10.52 6.76
N SER A 11 9.25 11.26 7.31
CA SER A 11 9.83 10.94 8.63
C SER A 11 8.78 10.99 9.75
N VAL A 12 7.87 11.97 9.66
CA VAL A 12 6.76 12.15 10.62
C VAL A 12 5.72 11.05 10.40
N ALA A 13 5.35 10.77 9.16
CA ALA A 13 4.42 9.71 8.79
C ALA A 13 4.86 8.35 9.34
N GLN A 14 6.13 7.98 9.12
CA GLN A 14 6.69 6.73 9.61
C GLN A 14 6.67 6.64 11.12
N LYS A 15 7.04 7.71 11.82
CA LYS A 15 6.97 7.76 13.29
C LYS A 15 5.54 7.60 13.79
N ASN A 16 4.60 8.28 13.17
CA ASN A 16 3.20 8.26 13.57
C ASN A 16 2.58 6.87 13.40
N LEU A 17 2.77 6.24 12.24
CA LEU A 17 2.25 4.89 12.01
C LEU A 17 2.94 3.84 12.91
N ALA A 18 4.24 3.98 13.14
CA ALA A 18 4.98 3.15 14.08
C ALA A 18 4.44 3.25 15.51
N CYS A 19 4.26 4.49 16.01
CA CYS A 19 3.71 4.73 17.34
C CYS A 19 2.27 4.22 17.46
N MET A 20 1.44 4.37 16.43
CA MET A 20 0.08 3.85 16.43
C MET A 20 0.08 2.33 16.62
N LEU A 21 0.87 1.61 15.82
CA LEU A 21 0.90 0.15 15.85
C LEU A 21 1.48 -0.38 17.17
N ASP A 22 2.56 0.24 17.63
CA ASP A 22 3.19 -0.07 18.91
C ASP A 22 2.24 0.14 20.09
N TYR A 23 1.57 1.30 20.16
CA TYR A 23 0.59 1.58 21.22
C TYR A 23 -0.56 0.57 21.23
N MET A 24 -1.17 0.31 20.07
CA MET A 24 -2.33 -0.57 20.00
C MET A 24 -1.99 -2.03 20.32
N VAL A 25 -0.80 -2.51 19.92
CA VAL A 25 -0.41 -3.90 20.14
C VAL A 25 0.26 -4.09 21.50
N ASN A 26 1.24 -3.25 21.85
CA ASN A 26 2.05 -3.44 23.04
C ASN A 26 1.45 -2.80 24.29
N ASP A 27 0.84 -1.62 24.20
CA ASP A 27 0.18 -1.02 25.37
C ASP A 27 -1.21 -1.61 25.56
N LEU A 28 -2.07 -1.55 24.55
CA LEU A 28 -3.46 -2.01 24.65
C LEU A 28 -3.63 -3.53 24.53
N LYS A 29 -2.54 -4.28 24.32
CA LYS A 29 -2.52 -5.76 24.23
C LYS A 29 -3.48 -6.33 23.18
N ARG A 30 -3.67 -5.62 22.07
CA ARG A 30 -4.51 -6.09 20.97
C ARG A 30 -3.70 -6.88 19.95
N PRO A 31 -4.27 -7.93 19.32
CA PRO A 31 -3.55 -8.69 18.30
C PRO A 31 -3.16 -7.81 17.09
N LEU A 32 -1.93 -7.97 16.60
CA LEU A 32 -1.40 -7.18 15.48
C LEU A 32 -2.29 -7.25 14.23
N GLU A 33 -2.74 -8.45 13.85
CA GLU A 33 -3.59 -8.64 12.67
C GLU A 33 -4.91 -7.89 12.78
N THR A 34 -5.53 -7.92 13.96
CA THR A 34 -6.77 -7.20 14.24
C THR A 34 -6.58 -5.69 14.17
N VAL A 35 -5.54 -5.18 14.82
CA VAL A 35 -5.19 -3.75 14.79
C VAL A 35 -4.97 -3.27 13.36
N TRP A 36 -4.17 -4.03 12.61
CA TRP A 36 -3.84 -3.68 11.24
C TRP A 36 -5.05 -3.77 10.32
N GLN A 37 -5.92 -4.76 10.51
CA GLN A 37 -7.18 -4.87 9.76
C GLN A 37 -8.09 -3.67 10.01
N TRP A 38 -8.26 -3.24 11.27
CA TRP A 38 -9.01 -2.03 11.59
C TRP A 38 -8.41 -0.79 10.93
N PHE A 39 -7.09 -0.65 10.97
CA PHE A 39 -6.40 0.43 10.27
C PHE A 39 -6.67 0.37 8.77
N CYS A 40 -6.43 -0.75 8.09
CA CYS A 40 -6.67 -0.88 6.64
C CYS A 40 -8.12 -0.59 6.22
N MET A 41 -9.10 -0.83 7.08
CA MET A 41 -10.51 -0.55 6.83
C MET A 41 -10.95 0.87 7.22
N SER A 42 -10.09 1.61 7.91
CA SER A 42 -10.37 2.97 8.40
C SER A 42 -10.28 4.01 7.27
N ASN A 43 -11.12 5.04 7.37
CA ASN A 43 -10.99 6.27 6.63
C ASN A 43 -9.69 7.00 7.00
N THR A 44 -9.19 6.86 8.24
CA THR A 44 -7.87 7.35 8.65
C THR A 44 -6.76 6.79 7.75
N ALA A 45 -6.75 5.49 7.44
CA ALA A 45 -5.77 4.91 6.52
C ALA A 45 -5.90 5.44 5.09
N SER A 46 -7.14 5.60 4.58
CA SER A 46 -7.37 6.18 3.25
C SER A 46 -6.87 7.63 3.13
N ARG A 47 -7.00 8.42 4.21
CA ARG A 47 -6.46 9.79 4.28
C ARG A 47 -4.93 9.78 4.39
N PHE A 48 -4.37 8.87 5.19
CA PHE A 48 -2.93 8.70 5.35
C PHE A 48 -2.26 8.37 4.02
N GLU A 49 -2.74 7.35 3.31
CA GLU A 49 -2.13 6.86 2.06
C GLU A 49 -2.22 7.87 0.90
N ARG A 50 -3.15 8.83 0.98
CA ARG A 50 -3.30 9.95 0.03
C ARG A 50 -2.51 11.20 0.41
N GLY A 51 -1.83 11.20 1.55
CA GLY A 51 -1.02 12.33 1.98
C GLY A 51 -1.78 13.47 2.65
N ASP A 52 -2.96 13.22 3.25
CA ASP A 52 -3.68 14.25 4.02
C ASP A 52 -2.78 14.74 5.17
N CYS A 53 -2.36 16.01 5.11
CA CYS A 53 -1.42 16.59 6.05
C CYS A 53 -1.92 16.55 7.50
N SER A 54 -3.24 16.59 7.72
CA SER A 54 -3.82 16.51 9.05
C SER A 54 -3.62 15.13 9.70
N VAL A 55 -3.52 14.07 8.90
CA VAL A 55 -3.28 12.70 9.39
C VAL A 55 -1.79 12.39 9.38
N VAL A 56 -1.12 12.66 8.26
CA VAL A 56 0.29 12.29 8.06
C VAL A 56 1.21 13.05 9.02
N ALA A 57 0.93 14.33 9.29
CA ALA A 57 1.77 15.20 10.12
C ALA A 57 1.01 15.97 11.22
N GLY A 58 -0.31 16.08 11.13
CA GLY A 58 -1.14 16.83 12.08
C GLY A 58 -1.57 16.05 13.32
N MET A 59 -1.47 14.72 13.29
CA MET A 59 -1.80 13.84 14.41
C MET A 59 -0.55 13.13 14.92
N SER A 60 -0.53 12.83 16.21
CA SER A 60 0.38 11.85 16.80
C SER A 60 -0.09 10.41 16.49
N GLY A 61 0.82 9.44 16.58
CA GLY A 61 0.45 8.03 16.42
C GLY A 61 -0.63 7.54 17.39
N VAL A 62 -0.71 8.12 18.58
CA VAL A 62 -1.75 7.79 19.57
C VAL A 62 -3.10 8.36 19.16
N GLU A 63 -3.13 9.57 18.59
CA GLU A 63 -4.37 10.15 18.05
C GLU A 63 -4.87 9.37 16.84
N ILE A 64 -3.97 8.91 15.95
CA ILE A 64 -4.31 7.99 14.86
C ILE A 64 -4.93 6.70 15.44
N ALA A 65 -4.34 6.13 16.49
CA ALA A 65 -4.89 4.94 17.13
C ALA A 65 -6.29 5.17 17.70
N TYR A 66 -6.56 6.35 18.26
CA TYR A 66 -7.90 6.70 18.74
C TYR A 66 -8.92 6.85 17.61
N GLU A 67 -8.55 7.47 16.49
CA GLU A 67 -9.45 7.53 15.32
C GLU A 67 -9.76 6.12 14.80
N VAL A 68 -8.75 5.27 14.66
CA VAL A 68 -8.92 3.89 14.17
C VAL A 68 -9.83 3.08 15.11
N LEU A 69 -9.64 3.19 16.42
CA LEU A 69 -10.52 2.53 17.40
C LEU A 69 -11.96 3.06 17.32
N GLN A 70 -12.12 4.39 17.21
CA GLN A 70 -13.43 5.01 17.08
C GLN A 70 -14.15 4.53 15.82
N GLU A 71 -13.46 4.48 14.68
CA GLU A 71 -14.01 4.01 13.41
C GLU A 71 -14.32 2.50 13.44
N ALA A 72 -13.55 1.72 14.20
CA ALA A 72 -13.82 0.29 14.44
C ALA A 72 -14.98 0.05 15.44
N GLY A 73 -15.52 1.10 16.07
CA GLY A 73 -16.56 0.97 17.10
C GLY A 73 -16.04 0.50 18.46
N GLU A 74 -14.74 0.58 18.70
CA GLU A 74 -14.10 0.21 19.95
C GLU A 74 -14.13 1.37 20.95
N PRO A 75 -14.25 1.08 22.26
CA PRO A 75 -14.23 2.11 23.29
C PRO A 75 -12.86 2.81 23.34
N LYS A 76 -12.87 4.09 23.72
CA LYS A 76 -11.65 4.84 23.97
C LYS A 76 -10.86 4.17 25.11
N PRO A 77 -9.58 3.87 24.93
CA PRO A 77 -8.78 3.21 25.95
C PRO A 77 -8.47 4.17 27.10
N GLU A 78 -8.49 3.65 28.33
CA GLU A 78 -8.09 4.38 29.54
C GLU A 78 -6.57 4.38 29.77
N GLN A 79 -5.87 3.42 29.15
CA GLN A 79 -4.44 3.23 29.31
C GLN A 79 -3.65 4.33 28.58
N ALA A 80 -2.80 5.03 29.35
CA ALA A 80 -1.88 6.01 28.81
C ALA A 80 -0.81 5.33 27.92
N PRO A 81 -0.35 5.99 26.84
CA PRO A 81 0.73 5.48 26.02
C PRO A 81 2.02 5.36 26.82
N SER A 82 2.72 4.25 26.68
CA SER A 82 4.07 4.11 27.19
C SER A 82 5.06 4.56 26.11
N TYR A 83 6.07 5.34 26.50
CA TYR A 83 7.13 5.75 25.59
C TYR A 83 8.38 4.96 25.94
N SER A 84 8.49 3.74 25.41
CA SER A 84 9.73 2.96 25.52
C SER A 84 10.83 3.59 24.68
N TYR A 85 12.06 3.52 25.17
CA TYR A 85 13.22 3.96 24.41
C TYR A 85 13.58 2.96 23.31
N ASP A 86 13.33 1.67 23.57
CA ASP A 86 13.52 0.59 22.61
C ASP A 86 12.35 0.53 21.63
N ARG A 87 12.67 0.47 20.33
CA ARG A 87 11.69 0.31 19.25
C ARG A 87 11.31 -1.15 19.15
N SER A 88 10.06 -1.48 19.43
CA SER A 88 9.53 -2.83 19.31
C SER A 88 9.51 -3.33 17.85
N PRO A 89 9.37 -4.64 17.62
CA PRO A 89 9.08 -5.18 16.29
C PRO A 89 7.83 -4.55 15.66
N GLU A 90 6.79 -4.25 16.45
CA GLU A 90 5.56 -3.60 15.99
C GLU A 90 5.81 -2.15 15.56
N TYR A 91 6.61 -1.40 16.33
CA TYR A 91 7.04 -0.06 15.97
C TYR A 91 7.76 -0.08 14.62
N TRP A 92 8.75 -0.96 14.45
CA TRP A 92 9.47 -1.08 13.19
C TRP A 92 8.56 -1.49 12.04
N THR A 93 7.61 -2.40 12.27
CA THR A 93 6.65 -2.84 11.25
C THR A 93 5.83 -1.66 10.73
N GLY A 94 5.27 -0.82 11.62
CA GLY A 94 4.55 0.39 11.22
C GLY A 94 5.45 1.41 10.51
N TRP A 95 6.68 1.59 11.00
CA TRP A 95 7.67 2.49 10.39
C TRP A 95 8.05 2.06 8.96
N ALA A 96 8.23 0.77 8.73
CA ALA A 96 8.62 0.19 7.45
C ALA A 96 7.44 0.19 6.46
N LEU A 97 6.23 -0.13 6.92
CA LEU A 97 5.01 -0.09 6.09
C LEU A 97 4.68 1.32 5.62
N ALA A 98 4.84 2.34 6.46
CA ALA A 98 4.68 3.73 6.03
C ALA A 98 5.65 4.10 4.90
N TYR A 99 6.90 3.63 4.97
CA TYR A 99 7.87 3.85 3.89
C TYR A 99 7.49 3.13 2.60
N TYR A 100 7.08 1.87 2.70
CA TYR A 100 6.71 1.06 1.55
C TYR A 100 5.45 1.60 0.86
N GLN A 101 4.45 1.98 1.64
CA GLN A 101 3.26 2.67 1.13
C GLN A 101 3.64 3.96 0.43
N TRP A 102 4.45 4.82 1.05
CA TRP A 102 4.91 6.07 0.44
C TRP A 102 5.73 5.85 -0.83
N SER A 103 6.58 4.81 -0.87
CA SER A 103 7.47 4.55 -2.00
C SER A 103 6.73 4.02 -3.24
N THR A 104 5.64 3.27 -3.03
CA THR A 104 4.88 2.59 -4.08
C THR A 104 3.54 3.25 -4.41
N SER A 105 2.99 4.07 -3.51
CA SER A 105 1.60 4.57 -3.57
C SER A 105 0.54 3.46 -3.63
N LEU A 106 0.88 2.25 -3.17
CA LEU A 106 -0.12 1.20 -2.91
C LEU A 106 -1.02 1.63 -1.75
N SER A 107 -2.25 1.10 -1.71
CA SER A 107 -3.08 1.27 -0.51
C SER A 107 -2.61 0.31 0.59
N PHE A 108 -2.85 0.66 1.85
CA PHE A 108 -2.52 -0.27 2.95
C PHE A 108 -3.28 -1.59 2.84
N ALA A 109 -4.52 -1.54 2.36
CA ALA A 109 -5.34 -2.73 2.12
C ALA A 109 -4.73 -3.63 1.02
N GLU A 110 -4.29 -3.04 -0.09
CA GLU A 110 -3.62 -3.77 -1.20
C GLU A 110 -2.30 -4.40 -0.75
N ILE A 111 -1.50 -3.67 0.05
CA ILE A 111 -0.28 -4.21 0.66
C ILE A 111 -0.63 -5.40 1.55
N ASN A 112 -1.60 -5.27 2.45
CA ASN A 112 -1.95 -6.33 3.39
C ASN A 112 -2.59 -7.56 2.71
N GLN A 113 -3.30 -7.36 1.61
CA GLN A 113 -3.87 -8.46 0.82
C GLN A 113 -2.77 -9.28 0.13
N ALA A 114 -1.72 -8.62 -0.36
CA ALA A 114 -0.59 -9.30 -1.00
C ALA A 114 0.39 -9.88 0.02
N ILE A 115 0.66 -9.15 1.10
CA ILE A 115 1.66 -9.47 2.12
C ILE A 115 1.06 -9.14 3.49
N PRO A 116 0.51 -10.14 4.21
CA PRO A 116 -0.06 -9.93 5.53
C PRO A 116 0.91 -9.28 6.51
N VAL A 117 0.43 -8.40 7.39
CA VAL A 117 1.26 -7.66 8.37
C VAL A 117 2.12 -8.58 9.25
N THR A 118 1.68 -9.80 9.52
CA THR A 118 2.44 -10.79 10.28
C THR A 118 3.69 -11.24 9.54
N GLU A 119 3.63 -11.38 8.21
CA GLU A 119 4.80 -11.63 7.37
C GLU A 119 5.75 -10.44 7.36
N VAL A 120 5.22 -9.23 7.25
CA VAL A 120 6.01 -8.00 7.32
C VAL A 120 6.75 -7.92 8.66
N ARG A 121 6.08 -8.23 9.77
CA ARG A 121 6.70 -8.26 11.10
C ARG A 121 7.83 -9.29 11.18
N MET A 122 7.72 -10.44 10.53
CA MET A 122 8.80 -11.45 10.50
C MET A 122 10.08 -10.93 9.82
N LEU A 123 9.97 -9.92 8.95
CA LEU A 123 11.12 -9.25 8.33
C LEU A 123 11.89 -8.35 9.31
N TYR A 124 11.39 -8.12 10.53
CA TYR A 124 12.08 -7.33 11.55
C TYR A 124 13.50 -7.86 11.80
N THR A 125 13.64 -9.12 12.22
CA THR A 125 14.93 -9.72 12.60
C THR A 125 15.99 -9.55 11.51
N PRO A 126 15.73 -9.90 10.22
CA PRO A 126 16.73 -9.74 9.18
C PRO A 126 16.95 -8.29 8.71
N TYR A 127 15.94 -7.42 8.71
CA TYR A 127 16.03 -6.11 8.03
C TYR A 127 16.11 -4.89 8.95
N HIS A 128 15.84 -5.00 10.25
CA HIS A 128 15.72 -3.82 11.12
C HIS A 128 17.02 -3.02 11.30
N GLU A 129 18.18 -3.66 11.12
CA GLU A 129 19.50 -3.00 11.13
C GLU A 129 20.00 -2.63 9.73
N MET A 130 19.27 -3.01 8.67
CA MET A 130 19.64 -2.77 7.28
C MET A 130 19.09 -1.45 6.76
N ASP A 131 19.60 -1.00 5.61
CA ASP A 131 18.97 0.10 4.85
C ASP A 131 17.54 -0.30 4.43
N VAL A 132 16.57 0.59 4.70
CA VAL A 132 15.14 0.40 4.37
C VAL A 132 14.89 0.06 2.90
N ARG A 133 15.79 0.43 1.99
CA ARG A 133 15.71 0.05 0.57
C ARG A 133 15.76 -1.46 0.37
N GLN A 134 16.55 -2.19 1.17
CA GLN A 134 16.61 -3.65 1.08
C GLN A 134 15.30 -4.29 1.54
N PHE A 135 14.64 -3.69 2.54
CA PHE A 135 13.28 -4.07 2.91
C PHE A 135 12.29 -3.82 1.75
N VAL A 136 12.39 -2.68 1.07
CA VAL A 136 11.54 -2.38 -0.10
C VAL A 136 11.78 -3.36 -1.25
N ASP A 137 13.02 -3.73 -1.52
CA ASP A 137 13.34 -4.71 -2.56
C ASP A 137 12.70 -6.06 -2.23
N LYS A 138 12.79 -6.51 -0.98
CA LYS A 138 12.13 -7.75 -0.51
C LYS A 138 10.60 -7.66 -0.60
N MET A 139 10.01 -6.55 -0.18
CA MET A 139 8.56 -6.34 -0.28
C MET A 139 8.10 -6.33 -1.75
N ASN A 140 8.87 -5.74 -2.66
CA ASN A 140 8.56 -5.76 -4.10
C ASN A 140 8.63 -7.18 -4.68
N GLU A 141 9.56 -8.03 -4.22
CA GLU A 141 9.60 -9.45 -4.61
C GLU A 141 8.33 -10.18 -4.15
N LEU A 142 8.02 -10.11 -2.85
CA LEU A 142 6.83 -10.76 -2.27
C LEU A 142 5.54 -10.29 -2.94
N TYR A 143 5.45 -8.99 -3.22
CA TYR A 143 4.28 -8.40 -3.89
C TYR A 143 4.08 -8.98 -5.29
N ARG A 144 5.16 -9.15 -6.07
CA ARG A 144 5.09 -9.74 -7.42
C ARG A 144 4.80 -11.24 -7.39
N GLU A 145 5.27 -11.95 -6.36
CA GLU A 145 4.94 -13.36 -6.16
C GLU A 145 3.44 -13.53 -5.85
N ALA A 146 2.88 -12.66 -5.00
CA ALA A 146 1.46 -12.65 -4.69
C ALA A 146 0.59 -12.17 -5.86
N LYS A 147 1.11 -11.22 -6.67
CA LYS A 147 0.42 -10.63 -7.82
C LYS A 147 1.24 -10.82 -9.12
N PRO A 148 1.25 -12.04 -9.69
CA PRO A 148 2.06 -12.35 -10.87
C PRO A 148 1.51 -11.71 -12.15
N GLU A 149 0.21 -11.44 -12.22
CA GLU A 149 -0.44 -10.85 -13.38
C GLU A 149 -0.28 -9.32 -13.42
N THR A 150 -0.42 -8.75 -14.61
CA THR A 150 -0.46 -7.28 -14.75
C THR A 150 -1.86 -6.77 -14.44
N ASN A 151 -1.96 -5.53 -13.97
CA ASN A 151 -3.25 -4.86 -13.74
C ASN A 151 -4.13 -4.89 -15.00
N LEU A 152 -3.53 -4.66 -16.18
CA LEU A 152 -4.22 -4.75 -17.46
C LEU A 152 -4.85 -6.13 -17.68
N LYS A 153 -4.10 -7.21 -17.42
CA LYS A 153 -4.60 -8.57 -17.61
C LYS A 153 -5.71 -8.89 -16.62
N GLU A 154 -5.54 -8.54 -15.36
CA GLU A 154 -6.57 -8.73 -14.32
C GLU A 154 -7.88 -8.03 -14.70
N LEU A 155 -7.82 -6.72 -14.99
CA LEU A 155 -8.99 -5.93 -15.37
C LEU A 155 -9.67 -6.45 -16.65
N ARG A 156 -8.88 -6.84 -17.65
CA ARG A 156 -9.41 -7.46 -18.87
C ARG A 156 -10.16 -8.76 -18.57
N THR A 157 -9.56 -9.65 -17.76
CA THR A 157 -10.19 -10.92 -17.40
C THR A 157 -11.43 -10.73 -16.54
N PHE A 158 -11.41 -9.74 -15.64
CA PHE A 158 -12.57 -9.37 -14.83
C PHE A 158 -13.73 -8.85 -15.70
N ALA A 159 -13.42 -8.10 -16.77
CA ALA A 159 -14.38 -7.67 -17.77
C ALA A 159 -14.83 -8.80 -18.74
N ASN A 160 -14.34 -10.04 -18.57
CA ASN A 160 -14.60 -11.18 -19.44
C ASN A 160 -14.24 -10.96 -20.92
N LEU A 161 -13.19 -10.18 -21.19
CA LEU A 161 -12.73 -9.91 -22.56
C LEU A 161 -11.50 -10.75 -22.92
N SER A 162 -11.44 -11.25 -24.15
CA SER A 162 -10.21 -11.73 -24.78
C SER A 162 -9.29 -10.55 -25.14
N GLN A 163 -8.02 -10.85 -25.40
CA GLN A 163 -7.06 -9.83 -25.88
C GLN A 163 -7.51 -9.19 -27.21
N SER A 164 -8.15 -9.97 -28.09
CA SER A 164 -8.71 -9.49 -29.35
C SER A 164 -9.90 -8.55 -29.15
N GLU A 165 -10.81 -8.88 -28.23
CA GLU A 165 -12.00 -8.05 -27.96
C GLU A 165 -11.60 -6.73 -27.32
N LEU A 166 -10.70 -6.75 -26.31
CA LEU A 166 -10.18 -5.51 -25.73
C LEU A 166 -9.47 -4.64 -26.78
N ALA A 167 -8.62 -5.26 -27.61
CA ALA A 167 -7.92 -4.54 -28.67
C ALA A 167 -8.88 -3.86 -29.66
N GLN A 168 -9.94 -4.58 -30.06
CA GLN A 168 -10.99 -4.04 -30.93
C GLN A 168 -11.74 -2.88 -30.27
N GLN A 169 -12.18 -3.04 -29.02
CA GLN A 169 -12.94 -2.00 -28.30
C GLN A 169 -12.09 -0.76 -28.02
N ALA A 170 -10.82 -0.93 -27.67
CA ALA A 170 -9.90 0.17 -27.42
C ALA A 170 -9.31 0.78 -28.72
N GLY A 171 -9.52 0.17 -29.88
CA GLY A 171 -8.93 0.64 -31.14
C GLY A 171 -7.41 0.57 -31.16
N VAL A 172 -6.83 -0.48 -30.56
CA VAL A 172 -5.38 -0.75 -30.51
C VAL A 172 -5.09 -2.13 -31.12
N SER A 173 -3.83 -2.43 -31.42
CA SER A 173 -3.47 -3.75 -31.93
C SER A 173 -3.50 -4.82 -30.83
N VAL A 174 -3.88 -6.06 -31.15
CA VAL A 174 -3.79 -7.21 -30.21
C VAL A 174 -2.37 -7.38 -29.69
N ARG A 175 -1.37 -7.15 -30.56
CA ARG A 175 0.04 -7.19 -30.19
C ARG A 175 0.40 -6.15 -29.12
N THR A 176 -0.24 -4.98 -29.13
CA THR A 176 -0.04 -3.95 -28.10
C THR A 176 -0.48 -4.47 -26.73
N ILE A 177 -1.70 -5.02 -26.64
CA ILE A 177 -2.23 -5.62 -25.40
C ILE A 177 -1.30 -6.73 -24.91
N GLN A 178 -0.94 -7.67 -25.79
CA GLN A 178 -0.02 -8.76 -25.46
C GLN A 178 1.33 -8.28 -24.93
N GLN A 179 1.91 -7.25 -25.54
CA GLN A 179 3.22 -6.72 -25.11
C GLN A 179 3.17 -6.11 -23.71
N TYR A 180 2.07 -5.44 -23.35
CA TYR A 180 1.89 -4.91 -22.00
C TYR A 180 1.62 -6.03 -20.99
N GLU A 181 0.72 -6.97 -21.29
CA GLU A 181 0.41 -8.08 -20.37
C GLU A 181 1.60 -9.01 -20.11
N GLN A 182 2.50 -9.16 -21.09
CA GLN A 182 3.72 -9.95 -20.97
C GLN A 182 4.92 -9.15 -20.42
N ARG A 183 4.71 -7.89 -20.00
CA ARG A 183 5.76 -6.97 -19.54
C ARG A 183 6.92 -6.76 -20.54
N ARG A 184 6.69 -7.03 -21.83
CA ARG A 184 7.65 -6.73 -22.92
C ARG A 184 7.72 -5.24 -23.21
N LYS A 185 6.62 -4.54 -22.94
CA LYS A 185 6.57 -3.08 -22.89
C LYS A 185 6.10 -2.65 -21.52
N ASP A 186 6.75 -1.61 -21.01
CA ASP A 186 6.36 -0.93 -19.79
C ASP A 186 5.09 -0.12 -20.05
N ILE A 187 3.98 -0.53 -19.44
CA ILE A 187 2.68 0.14 -19.58
C ILE A 187 2.71 1.55 -18.98
N ASN A 188 3.57 1.81 -17.99
CA ASN A 188 3.72 3.13 -17.37
C ASN A 188 4.39 4.14 -18.33
N LYS A 189 5.01 3.65 -19.41
CA LYS A 189 5.59 4.46 -20.49
C LYS A 189 4.71 4.50 -21.74
N ALA A 190 3.51 3.94 -21.69
CA ALA A 190 2.55 4.02 -22.78
C ALA A 190 2.11 5.49 -23.00
N GLN A 191 1.80 5.84 -24.24
CA GLN A 191 1.22 7.15 -24.53
C GLN A 191 -0.12 7.28 -23.82
N THR A 192 -0.37 8.44 -23.19
CA THR A 192 -1.58 8.71 -22.44
C THR A 192 -2.86 8.44 -23.25
N GLU A 193 -2.85 8.75 -24.55
CA GLU A 193 -3.99 8.44 -25.44
C GLU A 193 -4.28 6.92 -25.52
N THR A 194 -3.24 6.09 -25.58
CA THR A 194 -3.38 4.62 -25.57
C THR A 194 -3.97 4.13 -24.25
N LEU A 195 -3.47 4.65 -23.12
CA LEU A 195 -4.00 4.30 -21.80
C LEU A 195 -5.46 4.73 -21.64
N LEU A 196 -5.83 5.94 -22.06
CA LEU A 196 -7.21 6.42 -22.01
C LEU A 196 -8.17 5.56 -22.85
N LYS A 197 -7.73 5.10 -24.03
CA LYS A 197 -8.52 4.19 -24.87
C LYS A 197 -8.77 2.86 -24.18
N ILE A 198 -7.73 2.25 -23.61
CA ILE A 198 -7.84 0.99 -22.87
C ILE A 198 -8.70 1.16 -21.62
N ALA A 199 -8.48 2.23 -20.85
CA ALA A 199 -9.22 2.50 -19.61
C ALA A 199 -10.73 2.68 -19.87
N ARG A 200 -11.09 3.41 -20.94
CA ARG A 200 -12.49 3.56 -21.36
C ARG A 200 -13.13 2.24 -21.80
N ALA A 201 -12.39 1.39 -22.52
CA ALA A 201 -12.88 0.08 -22.93
C ALA A 201 -13.12 -0.86 -21.73
N LEU A 202 -12.30 -0.73 -20.67
CA LEU A 202 -12.42 -1.51 -19.44
C LEU A 202 -13.29 -0.85 -18.37
N VAL A 203 -13.81 0.36 -18.62
CA VAL A 203 -14.58 1.16 -17.65
C VAL A 203 -13.81 1.35 -16.33
N CYS A 204 -12.52 1.65 -16.42
CA CYS A 204 -11.62 1.92 -15.30
C CYS A 204 -10.91 3.26 -15.49
N THR A 205 -10.10 3.67 -14.52
CA THR A 205 -9.23 4.85 -14.67
C THR A 205 -7.87 4.46 -15.26
N VAL A 206 -7.04 5.45 -15.59
CA VAL A 206 -5.67 5.18 -16.07
C VAL A 206 -4.79 4.70 -14.91
N GLU A 207 -5.06 5.19 -13.70
CA GLU A 207 -4.40 4.81 -12.46
C GLU A 207 -4.60 3.32 -12.14
N ASP A 208 -5.74 2.75 -12.53
CA ASP A 208 -6.01 1.32 -12.39
C ASP A 208 -5.15 0.46 -13.32
N LEU A 209 -4.67 1.01 -14.45
CA LEU A 209 -3.87 0.27 -15.44
C LEU A 209 -2.37 0.27 -15.14
N VAL A 210 -1.87 1.28 -14.44
CA VAL A 210 -0.43 1.45 -14.22
C VAL A 210 0.09 0.49 -13.16
N GLU A 211 1.32 0.04 -13.33
CA GLU A 211 1.99 -0.85 -12.38
C GLU A 211 2.71 0.00 -11.32
N LYS A 212 2.21 -0.03 -10.08
CA LYS A 212 2.82 0.69 -8.94
C LYS A 212 4.16 0.09 -8.51
N VAL A 213 4.32 -1.22 -8.73
CA VAL A 213 5.57 -1.96 -8.51
C VAL A 213 6.08 -2.49 -9.86
N PRO A 214 6.68 -1.61 -10.71
CA PRO A 214 7.16 -2.03 -12.01
C PRO A 214 8.36 -2.99 -11.90
N THR A 215 8.55 -3.81 -12.93
CA THR A 215 9.75 -4.61 -13.19
C THR A 215 10.82 -3.84 -13.93
#